data_AF-A0A2T6AP55-F1
#
_entry.id   AF-A0A2T6AP55-F1
#
_cell.length_a   1.000
_cell.length_b   1.000
_cell.length_c   1.000
_cell.angle_alpha   90.00
_cell.angle_beta   90.00
_cell.angle_gamma   90.00
#
_symmetry.space_group_name_H-M   'P 1'
#
loop_
_entity.id
_entity.type
_entity.pdbx_description
1 polymer ?
#
loop_
_entity_poly.entity_id
_entity_poly.type
_entity_poly.pdbx_seq_one_letter_code
_entity_poly.pdbx_strand_id
1 'polypeptide(L)'
;MPDEPDDQIAAACTTAQVSDADTRFNLMQALCSRAVFGSVSDIPEVTEPVTVAEANDFATTHLGVVNVRQLHSLRDLCWLRLIAARTPEQRLSLERLINAFGVAIGMTRHEEAARIIQNNCAARETSRRQAEKDRALDRWRGFGVAVSASART
;
A
#
# COMPACT_ATOMS: atom_id res chain seq x y z
N MET A 1 28.85 -37.46 10.28
CA MET A 1 29.38 -36.24 10.89
C MET A 1 29.00 -35.13 9.93
N PRO A 2 28.03 -34.29 10.29
CA PRO A 2 27.39 -33.35 9.40
C PRO A 2 28.22 -32.07 9.30
N ASP A 3 28.51 -31.64 8.09
CA ASP A 3 28.82 -30.25 7.79
C ASP A 3 27.76 -29.83 6.77
N GLU A 4 26.55 -29.58 7.27
CA GLU A 4 25.50 -29.00 6.45
C GLU A 4 25.72 -27.48 6.41
N PRO A 5 25.85 -26.88 5.21
CA PRO A 5 26.02 -25.43 5.04
C PRO A 5 24.87 -24.60 5.65
N ASP A 6 23.78 -25.26 6.04
CA ASP A 6 22.64 -24.67 6.74
C ASP A 6 22.99 -24.20 8.17
N ASP A 7 23.94 -24.85 8.84
CA ASP A 7 24.40 -24.44 10.18
C ASP A 7 25.26 -23.17 10.13
N GLN A 8 25.94 -22.92 9.01
CA GLN A 8 26.71 -21.69 8.80
C GLN A 8 25.81 -20.50 8.45
N ILE A 9 24.68 -20.75 7.79
CA ILE A 9 23.64 -19.72 7.55
C ILE A 9 22.94 -19.38 8.87
N ALA A 10 22.63 -20.38 9.70
CA ALA A 10 22.10 -20.15 11.05
C ALA A 10 23.10 -19.38 11.93
N ALA A 11 24.39 -19.72 11.90
CA ALA A 11 25.42 -19.02 12.67
C ALA A 11 25.68 -17.59 12.18
N ALA A 12 25.64 -17.33 10.87
CA ALA A 12 25.75 -15.99 10.28
C ALA A 12 24.52 -15.11 10.62
N CYS A 13 23.33 -15.71 10.77
CA CYS A 13 22.15 -15.02 11.29
C CYS A 13 22.20 -14.79 12.81
N THR A 14 23.09 -15.47 13.54
CA THR A 14 23.16 -15.40 15.02
C THR A 14 24.33 -14.55 15.53
N THR A 15 25.29 -14.18 14.68
CA THR A 15 26.52 -13.48 15.11
C THR A 15 26.81 -12.20 14.33
N ALA A 16 25.89 -11.25 14.44
CA ALA A 16 26.24 -9.85 14.38
C ALA A 16 25.42 -9.16 15.46
N GLN A 17 26.05 -8.31 16.27
CA GLN A 17 25.41 -7.53 17.33
C GLN A 17 24.05 -7.03 16.84
N VAL A 18 22.98 -7.66 17.33
CA VAL A 18 21.61 -7.39 16.87
C VAL A 18 21.35 -5.94 17.23
N SER A 19 21.42 -5.07 16.22
CA SER A 19 21.04 -3.69 16.37
C SER A 19 19.63 -3.70 16.92
N ASP A 20 19.35 -2.86 17.92
CA ASP A 20 18.03 -2.75 18.51
C ASP A 20 16.94 -2.48 17.44
N ALA A 21 17.33 -1.87 16.30
CA ALA A 21 16.50 -1.71 15.11
C ALA A 21 16.16 -3.03 14.39
N ASP A 22 17.10 -3.98 14.32
CA ASP A 22 16.88 -5.30 13.71
C ASP A 22 15.92 -6.13 14.59
N THR A 23 16.03 -6.02 15.91
CA THR A 23 15.10 -6.64 16.87
C THR A 23 13.68 -6.09 16.69
N ARG A 24 13.54 -4.76 16.57
CA ARG A 24 12.25 -4.10 16.35
C ARG A 24 11.68 -4.41 14.96
N PHE A 25 12.51 -4.54 13.92
CA PHE A 25 12.07 -4.96 12.60
C PHE A 25 11.57 -6.41 12.57
N ASN A 26 12.30 -7.33 13.21
CA ASN A 26 11.91 -8.72 13.36
C ASN A 26 10.61 -8.84 14.19
N LEU A 27 10.43 -8.01 15.21
CA LEU A 27 9.17 -7.89 15.94
C LEU A 27 8.04 -7.42 15.02
N MET A 28 8.21 -6.34 14.24
CA MET A 28 7.20 -5.85 13.31
C MET A 28 6.80 -6.93 12.30
N GLN A 29 7.76 -7.68 11.74
CA GLN A 29 7.47 -8.82 10.88
C GLN A 29 6.75 -9.96 11.61
N ALA A 30 7.19 -10.31 12.82
CA ALA A 30 6.56 -11.36 13.63
C ALA A 30 5.11 -11.00 13.95
N LEU A 31 4.83 -9.72 14.24
CA LEU A 31 3.49 -9.18 14.51
C LEU A 31 2.60 -9.14 13.27
N CYS A 32 3.18 -8.91 12.09
CA CYS A 32 2.46 -8.71 10.83
C CYS A 32 2.37 -9.95 9.94
N SER A 33 3.20 -10.98 10.13
CA SER A 33 3.17 -12.18 9.29
C SER A 33 2.06 -13.15 9.68
N ARG A 34 1.43 -13.77 8.66
CA ARG A 34 0.40 -14.83 8.79
C ARG A 34 1.02 -16.23 8.91
N ALA A 35 2.34 -16.35 8.95
CA ALA A 35 3.03 -17.59 8.65
C ALA A 35 3.32 -18.47 9.91
N VAL A 36 2.62 -19.61 9.98
CA VAL A 36 3.23 -20.94 10.24
C VAL A 36 3.51 -21.35 11.69
N PHE A 37 2.83 -20.78 12.69
CA PHE A 37 2.81 -21.44 14.01
C PHE A 37 1.39 -21.71 14.46
N GLY A 38 0.97 -22.96 14.22
CA GLY A 38 -0.10 -23.55 15.02
C GLY A 38 0.28 -23.46 16.50
N SER A 39 -0.72 -23.20 17.33
CA SER A 39 -0.60 -23.06 18.78
C SER A 39 0.25 -21.85 19.22
N VAL A 40 -0.43 -20.82 19.72
CA VAL A 40 0.04 -19.91 20.80
C VAL A 40 1.52 -19.53 20.69
N SER A 41 1.92 -18.84 19.60
CA SER A 41 3.23 -18.19 19.61
C SER A 41 3.13 -16.95 20.48
N ASP A 42 3.78 -16.99 21.65
CA ASP A 42 3.93 -15.83 22.52
C ASP A 42 4.48 -14.66 21.69
N ILE A 43 3.82 -13.50 21.81
CA ILE A 43 4.31 -12.26 21.21
C ILE A 43 5.71 -12.03 21.80
N PRO A 44 6.77 -11.86 20.98
CA PRO A 44 8.12 -11.68 21.49
C PRO A 44 8.12 -10.57 22.55
N GLU A 45 8.71 -10.84 23.70
CA GLU A 45 8.81 -9.84 24.76
C GLU A 45 9.75 -8.73 24.30
N VAL A 46 9.30 -7.49 24.45
CA VAL A 46 9.97 -6.32 23.89
C VAL A 46 10.36 -5.41 25.03
N THR A 47 11.65 -5.11 25.15
CA THR A 47 12.18 -4.20 26.16
C THR A 47 12.03 -2.73 25.74
N GLU A 48 11.97 -2.45 24.44
CA GLU A 48 11.81 -1.10 23.90
C GLU A 48 10.73 -1.06 22.80
N PRO A 49 9.73 -0.17 22.90
CA PRO A 49 8.64 -0.14 21.94
C PRO A 49 9.08 0.36 20.56
N VAL A 50 8.51 -0.22 19.50
CA VAL A 50 8.67 0.24 18.11
C VAL A 50 8.36 1.73 18.03
N THR A 51 9.25 2.52 17.43
CA THR A 51 9.06 3.97 17.30
C THR A 51 8.03 4.30 16.21
N VAL A 52 7.52 5.53 16.23
CA VAL A 52 6.60 6.00 15.18
C VAL A 52 7.29 6.00 13.80
N ALA A 53 8.58 6.38 13.75
CA ALA A 53 9.35 6.39 12.51
C ALA A 53 9.47 4.98 11.91
N GLU A 54 9.83 3.99 12.73
CA GLU A 54 9.96 2.60 12.29
C GLU A 54 8.64 1.99 11.83
N ALA A 55 7.55 2.25 12.56
CA ALA A 55 6.23 1.78 12.16
C ALA A 55 5.82 2.38 10.80
N ASN A 56 6.11 3.66 10.58
CA ASN A 56 5.85 4.33 9.31
C ASN A 56 6.75 3.81 8.19
N ASP A 57 8.05 3.65 8.42
CA ASP A 57 8.99 3.11 7.42
C ASP A 57 8.59 1.67 7.03
N PHE A 58 8.20 0.85 8.01
CA PHE A 58 7.68 -0.48 7.77
C PHE A 58 6.41 -0.45 6.92
N ALA A 59 5.41 0.36 7.29
CA ALA A 59 4.17 0.50 6.52
C ALA A 59 4.42 1.06 5.11
N THR A 60 5.39 1.97 4.96
CA THR A 60 5.73 2.63 3.69
C THR A 60 6.52 1.72 2.76
N THR A 61 7.37 0.85 3.30
CA THR A 61 8.04 -0.20 2.51
C THR A 61 7.02 -1.17 1.89
N HIS A 62 5.86 -1.32 2.53
CA HIS A 62 4.75 -2.13 2.03
C HIS A 62 3.78 -1.34 1.13
N LEU A 63 3.80 0.00 1.16
CA LEU A 63 3.01 0.83 0.25
C LEU A 63 3.47 0.62 -1.19
N GLY A 64 2.51 0.30 -2.09
CA GLY A 64 2.78 0.05 -3.51
C GLY A 64 3.17 -1.41 -3.84
N VAL A 65 3.57 -2.22 -2.86
CA VAL A 65 3.86 -3.66 -3.05
C VAL A 65 2.66 -4.54 -2.69
N VAL A 66 1.97 -4.22 -1.59
CA VAL A 66 0.75 -4.92 -1.15
C VAL A 66 -0.51 -4.11 -1.45
N ASN A 67 -1.59 -4.81 -1.81
CA ASN A 67 -2.87 -4.18 -2.08
C ASN A 67 -3.56 -3.73 -0.78
N VAL A 68 -4.57 -2.84 -0.91
CA VAL A 68 -5.31 -2.29 0.24
C VAL A 68 -5.94 -3.39 1.13
N ARG A 69 -6.40 -4.50 0.54
CA ARG A 69 -6.98 -5.62 1.31
C ARG A 69 -5.94 -6.32 2.18
N GLN A 70 -4.72 -6.47 1.68
CA GLN A 70 -3.60 -7.03 2.43
C GLN A 70 -3.21 -6.10 3.58
N LEU A 71 -3.14 -4.78 3.35
CA LEU A 71 -2.90 -3.80 4.41
C LEU A 71 -3.98 -3.85 5.51
N HIS A 72 -5.26 -3.99 5.13
CA HIS A 72 -6.34 -4.23 6.09
C HIS A 72 -6.12 -5.52 6.90
N SER A 73 -5.73 -6.61 6.24
CA SER A 73 -5.47 -7.90 6.91
C SER A 73 -4.32 -7.81 7.92
N LEU A 74 -3.26 -7.07 7.60
CA LEU A 74 -2.13 -6.82 8.50
C LEU A 74 -2.55 -5.99 9.71
N ARG A 75 -3.36 -4.95 9.48
CA ARG A 75 -3.93 -4.12 10.55
C ARG A 75 -4.84 -4.91 11.48
N ASP A 76 -5.69 -5.77 10.93
CA ASP A 76 -6.60 -6.62 11.72
C ASP A 76 -5.81 -7.64 12.56
N LEU A 77 -4.72 -8.18 12.02
CA LEU A 77 -3.82 -9.05 12.78
C LEU A 77 -3.18 -8.30 13.95
N CYS A 78 -2.73 -7.06 13.74
CA CYS A 78 -2.20 -6.23 14.82
C CYS A 78 -3.26 -5.96 15.90
N TRP A 79 -4.52 -5.72 15.52
CA TRP A 79 -5.63 -5.58 16.46
C TRP A 79 -5.84 -6.85 17.30
N LEU A 80 -5.85 -8.03 16.68
CA LEU A 80 -5.99 -9.30 17.39
C LEU A 80 -4.84 -9.50 18.39
N ARG A 81 -3.62 -9.15 18.02
CA ARG A 81 -2.46 -9.24 18.92
C ARG A 81 -2.46 -8.18 20.01
N LEU A 82 -3.05 -7.01 19.77
CA LEU A 82 -3.16 -5.95 20.78
C LEU A 82 -4.03 -6.41 21.96
N ILE A 83 -5.10 -7.17 21.67
CA ILE A 83 -5.96 -7.76 22.70
C ILE A 83 -5.16 -8.76 23.56
N ALA A 84 -4.23 -9.50 22.95
CA ALA A 84 -3.40 -10.51 23.61
C ALA A 84 -2.09 -9.98 24.21
N ALA A 85 -1.77 -8.70 24.03
CA ALA A 85 -0.51 -8.10 24.46
C ALA A 85 -0.41 -8.04 25.99
N ARG A 86 0.74 -8.48 26.52
CA ARG A 86 0.97 -8.61 27.97
C ARG A 86 1.78 -7.45 28.54
N THR A 87 2.64 -6.83 27.74
CA THR A 87 3.48 -5.70 28.17
C THR A 87 3.01 -4.37 27.57
N PRO A 88 3.23 -3.24 28.28
CA PRO A 88 2.93 -1.92 27.73
C PRO A 88 3.74 -1.60 26.46
N GLU A 89 4.96 -2.11 26.34
CA GLU A 89 5.84 -1.92 25.18
C GLU A 89 5.27 -2.62 23.94
N GLN A 90 4.75 -3.84 24.11
CA GLN A 90 4.04 -4.57 23.05
C GLN A 90 2.78 -3.83 22.61
N ARG A 91 1.98 -3.37 23.57
CA ARG A 91 0.76 -2.59 23.28
C ARG A 91 1.07 -1.35 22.49
N LEU A 92 2.04 -0.56 22.94
CA LEU A 92 2.43 0.68 22.28
C LEU A 92 2.99 0.42 20.87
N SER A 93 3.77 -0.64 20.69
CA SER A 93 4.27 -1.06 19.38
C SER A 93 3.12 -1.42 18.42
N LEU A 94 2.13 -2.17 18.91
CA LEU A 94 0.96 -2.58 18.14
C LEU A 94 0.05 -1.40 17.79
N GLU A 95 -0.18 -0.47 18.71
CA GLU A 95 -0.93 0.77 18.45
C GLU A 95 -0.27 1.63 17.37
N ARG A 96 1.07 1.76 17.43
CA ARG A 96 1.85 2.50 16.43
C ARG A 96 1.77 1.85 15.06
N LEU A 97 1.87 0.52 14.98
CA LEU A 97 1.70 -0.22 13.73
C LEU A 97 0.28 -0.10 13.17
N ILE A 98 -0.75 -0.23 14.01
CA ILE A 98 -2.15 -0.05 13.61
C ILE A 98 -2.38 1.34 13.00
N ASN A 99 -1.80 2.37 13.61
CA ASN A 99 -1.89 3.74 13.12
C ASN A 99 -1.15 3.90 11.77
N ALA A 100 0.08 3.39 11.67
CA ALA A 100 0.88 3.44 10.45
C ALA A 100 0.17 2.75 9.27
N PHE A 101 -0.41 1.56 9.49
CA PHE A 101 -1.26 0.90 8.47
C PHE A 101 -2.51 1.70 8.13
N GLY A 102 -3.13 2.36 9.12
CA GLY A 102 -4.28 3.24 8.90
C GLY A 102 -3.95 4.39 7.96
N VAL A 103 -2.80 5.04 8.18
CA VAL A 103 -2.29 6.11 7.30
C VAL A 103 -2.00 5.57 5.90
N ALA A 104 -1.29 4.45 5.78
CA ALA A 104 -0.98 3.81 4.50
C ALA A 104 -2.25 3.46 3.68
N ILE A 105 -3.28 2.90 4.33
CA ILE A 105 -4.58 2.64 3.69
C ILE A 105 -5.22 3.95 3.20
N GLY A 106 -5.16 5.00 4.01
CA GLY A 106 -5.67 6.33 3.66
C GLY A 106 -4.98 6.88 2.41
N MET A 107 -3.64 6.86 2.38
CA MET A 107 -2.84 7.31 1.24
C MET A 107 -3.19 6.54 -0.05
N THR A 108 -3.27 5.21 0.03
CA THR A 108 -3.58 4.38 -1.14
C THR A 108 -4.96 4.72 -1.73
N ARG A 109 -5.96 4.97 -0.87
CA ARG A 109 -7.31 5.38 -1.31
C ARG A 109 -7.31 6.78 -1.92
N HIS A 110 -6.51 7.71 -1.38
CA HIS A 110 -6.38 9.05 -1.95
C HIS A 110 -5.74 9.02 -3.34
N GLU A 111 -4.70 8.21 -3.54
CA GLU A 111 -4.08 8.01 -4.86
C GLU A 111 -5.06 7.39 -5.86
N GLU A 112 -5.83 6.39 -5.44
CA GLU A 112 -6.86 5.78 -6.28
C GLU A 112 -7.94 6.80 -6.68
N ALA A 113 -8.42 7.61 -5.74
CA ALA A 113 -9.37 8.68 -6.01
C ALA A 113 -8.80 9.72 -6.98
N ALA A 114 -7.55 10.15 -6.78
CA ALA A 114 -6.87 11.09 -7.66
C ALA A 114 -6.77 10.54 -9.10
N ARG A 115 -6.44 9.25 -9.25
CA ARG A 115 -6.39 8.57 -10.56
C ARG A 115 -7.76 8.52 -11.23
N ILE A 116 -8.83 8.24 -10.50
CA ILE A 116 -10.21 8.24 -11.04
C ILE A 116 -10.58 9.64 -11.55
N ILE A 117 -10.26 10.69 -10.78
CA ILE A 117 -10.53 12.08 -11.16
C ILE A 117 -9.76 12.43 -12.44
N GLN A 118 -8.48 12.11 -12.51
CA GLN A 118 -7.64 12.35 -13.69
C GLN A 118 -8.21 11.64 -14.93
N ASN A 119 -8.58 10.37 -14.82
CA ASN A 119 -9.17 9.60 -15.91
C ASN A 119 -10.51 10.21 -16.38
N ASN A 120 -11.36 10.65 -15.45
CA ASN A 120 -12.62 11.30 -15.78
C ASN A 120 -12.42 12.65 -16.48
N CYS A 121 -11.46 13.45 -16.02
CA CYS A 121 -11.09 14.71 -16.68
C CYS A 121 -10.57 14.46 -18.10
N ALA A 122 -9.71 13.45 -18.28
CA ALA A 122 -9.20 13.07 -19.59
C ALA A 122 -10.33 12.61 -20.53
N ALA A 123 -11.27 11.78 -20.06
CA ALA A 123 -12.41 11.30 -20.83
C ALA A 123 -13.38 12.43 -21.24
N ARG A 124 -13.58 13.42 -20.35
CA ARG A 124 -14.38 14.62 -20.66
C ARG A 124 -13.71 15.47 -21.73
N GLU A 125 -12.39 15.66 -21.63
CA GLU A 125 -11.63 16.45 -22.59
C GLU A 125 -11.59 15.77 -23.98
N THR A 126 -11.42 14.45 -24.05
CA THR A 126 -11.50 13.73 -25.33
C THR A 126 -12.88 13.84 -25.96
N SER A 127 -13.94 13.69 -25.17
CA SER A 127 -15.33 13.86 -25.64
C SER A 127 -15.58 15.29 -26.14
N ARG A 128 -15.06 16.30 -25.44
CA ARG A 128 -15.18 17.71 -25.85
C ARG A 128 -14.50 17.96 -27.19
N ARG A 129 -13.25 17.50 -27.35
CA ARG A 129 -12.50 17.62 -28.60
C ARG A 129 -13.18 16.90 -29.76
N GLN A 130 -13.78 15.73 -29.49
CA GLN A 130 -14.54 15.01 -30.52
C GLN A 130 -15.78 15.79 -30.95
N ALA A 131 -16.57 16.31 -30.00
CA ALA A 131 -17.72 17.14 -30.31
C ALA A 131 -17.35 18.44 -31.06
N GLU A 132 -16.21 19.05 -30.74
CA GLU A 132 -15.69 20.21 -31.49
C GLU A 132 -15.30 19.85 -32.93
N LYS A 133 -14.67 18.69 -33.14
CA LYS A 133 -14.36 18.16 -34.48
C LYS A 133 -15.63 17.87 -35.28
N ASP A 134 -16.62 17.23 -34.66
CA ASP A 134 -17.89 16.89 -35.31
C ASP A 134 -18.64 18.18 -35.71
N ARG A 135 -18.71 19.17 -34.81
CA ARG A 135 -19.26 20.50 -35.13
C ARG A 135 -18.51 21.20 -36.27
N ALA A 136 -17.19 21.05 -36.35
CA ALA A 136 -16.41 21.61 -37.45
C ALA A 136 -16.72 20.91 -38.79
N LEU A 137 -16.87 19.59 -38.78
CA LEU A 137 -17.27 18.80 -39.95
C LEU A 137 -18.69 19.16 -40.41
N ASP A 138 -19.63 19.35 -39.49
CA ASP A 138 -20.99 19.76 -39.81
C ASP A 138 -21.04 21.15 -40.47
N ARG A 139 -20.26 22.11 -39.97
CA ARG A 139 -20.11 23.43 -40.61
C ARG A 139 -19.58 23.32 -42.03
N TRP A 140 -18.58 22.47 -42.27
CA TRP A 140 -18.01 22.27 -43.61
C TRP A 140 -19.00 21.62 -44.57
N ARG A 141 -19.73 20.58 -44.11
CA ARG A 141 -20.80 19.93 -44.89
C ARG A 141 -21.93 20.89 -45.22
N GLY A 142 -22.37 21.71 -44.27
CA GLY A 142 -23.38 22.75 -44.48
C GLY A 142 -22.96 23.78 -45.53
N PHE A 143 -21.69 24.17 -45.55
CA PHE A 143 -21.12 25.04 -46.58
C PHE A 143 -21.13 24.39 -47.97
N GLY A 144 -20.74 23.11 -48.08
CA GLY A 144 -20.74 22.37 -49.35
C GLY A 144 -22.14 22.19 -49.96
N VAL A 145 -23.16 21.99 -49.12
CA VAL A 145 -24.57 21.92 -49.55
C VAL A 145 -25.07 23.30 -50.01
N ALA A 146 -24.74 24.38 -49.30
CA ALA A 146 -25.12 25.74 -49.68
C ALA A 146 -24.47 26.18 -51.02
N VAL A 147 -23.19 25.85 -51.23
CA VAL A 147 -22.48 26.12 -52.51
C VAL A 147 -23.09 25.30 -53.66
N SER A 148 -23.47 24.05 -53.41
CA SER A 148 -24.08 23.17 -54.42
C SER A 148 -25.53 23.53 -54.78
N ALA A 149 -26.23 24.24 -53.88
CA ALA A 149 -27.56 24.78 -54.11
C ALA A 149 -27.49 26.12 -54.87
N SER A 150 -26.54 26.99 -54.51
CA SER A 150 -26.31 28.28 -55.19
C SER A 150 -25.80 28.13 -56.63
N ALA A 151 -25.13 27.03 -56.97
CA ALA A 151 -24.68 26.75 -58.34
C ALA A 151 -25.78 26.19 -59.26
N ARG A 152 -26.98 25.91 -58.72
CA ARG A 152 -28.14 25.37 -59.47
C ARG A 152 -29.24 26.39 -59.74
N THR A 153 -29.09 27.62 -59.26
CA THR A 153 -29.94 28.79 -59.55
C THR A 153 -29.22 29.72 -60.52
#